data_AF-A0A1T1D618-F1
#
_entry.id   AF-A0A1T1D618-F1
#
_cell.length_a   1.000
_cell.length_b   1.000
_cell.length_c   1.000
_cell.angle_alpha   90.00
_cell.angle_beta   90.00
_cell.angle_gamma   90.00
#
_symmetry.space_group_name_H-M   'P 1'
#
loop_
_entity.id
_entity.type
_entity.pdbx_description
1 polymer ?
#
loop_
_entity_poly.entity_id
_entity_poly.type
_entity_poly.pdbx_seq_one_letter_code
_entity_poly.pdbx_strand_id
1 'polypeptide(L)'
;MIKDWKQHMNSPTPYRDFTQRLQLLIRKHPILMRTTLSNIFTMRLIGNKTHGDLAEIAISEFINQYMYDFRSIHVGKDLYRAKSKEEDIKIINEIT
;
A
#
# COMPACT_ATOMS: atom_id res chain seq x y z
N MET A 1 -26.60 33.52 4.58
CA MET A 1 -26.77 32.08 4.29
C MET A 1 -26.39 31.83 2.83
N ILE A 2 -25.83 30.65 2.53
CA ILE A 2 -25.33 30.15 1.22
C ILE A 2 -23.85 30.48 0.94
N LYS A 3 -22.92 29.76 1.60
CA LYS A 3 -21.53 29.62 1.15
C LYS A 3 -20.90 28.22 1.31
N ASP A 4 -21.64 27.15 1.62
CA ASP A 4 -21.03 25.86 2.03
C ASP A 4 -21.48 24.60 1.26
N TRP A 5 -21.79 24.68 -0.04
CA TRP A 5 -22.18 23.48 -0.81
C TRP A 5 -21.16 23.04 -1.88
N LYS A 6 -20.10 23.82 -2.12
CA LYS A 6 -19.07 23.48 -3.13
C LYS A 6 -17.89 22.65 -2.61
N GLN A 7 -17.79 22.41 -1.30
CA GLN A 7 -16.70 21.61 -0.72
C GLN A 7 -16.94 20.09 -0.72
N HIS A 8 -18.13 19.61 -1.13
CA HIS A 8 -18.46 18.18 -1.13
C HIS A 8 -18.34 17.46 -2.47
N MET A 9 -17.77 18.06 -3.52
CA MET A 9 -17.74 17.48 -4.88
C MET A 9 -16.34 17.20 -5.42
N ASN A 10 -15.54 16.40 -4.72
CA ASN A 10 -14.50 15.49 -5.26
C ASN A 10 -13.66 14.92 -4.11
N SER A 11 -14.24 14.08 -3.26
CA SER A 11 -13.39 13.21 -2.45
C SER A 11 -12.61 12.30 -3.42
N PRO A 12 -11.27 12.23 -3.33
CA PRO A 12 -10.51 11.32 -4.17
C PRO A 12 -11.00 9.89 -3.95
N THR A 13 -11.03 9.08 -5.02
CA THR A 13 -11.32 7.65 -4.89
C THR A 13 -10.33 7.01 -3.91
N PRO A 14 -10.68 5.91 -3.21
CA PRO A 14 -9.77 5.30 -2.22
C PRO A 14 -8.36 5.03 -2.76
N TYR A 15 -8.28 4.54 -4.00
CA TYR A 15 -7.00 4.34 -4.70
C TYR A 15 -6.24 5.66 -4.91
N ARG A 16 -6.93 6.72 -5.34
CA ARG A 16 -6.32 8.03 -5.58
C ARG A 16 -5.84 8.67 -4.28
N ASP A 17 -6.60 8.58 -3.20
CA ASP A 17 -6.21 9.10 -1.88
C ASP A 17 -4.95 8.38 -1.37
N PHE A 18 -4.96 7.05 -1.40
CA PHE A 18 -3.80 6.24 -1.03
C PHE A 18 -2.56 6.59 -1.85
N THR A 19 -2.67 6.60 -3.19
CA THR A 19 -1.52 6.86 -4.07
C THR A 19 -0.98 8.29 -3.92
N GLN A 20 -1.83 9.28 -3.69
CA GLN A 20 -1.39 10.65 -3.41
C GLN A 20 -0.58 10.75 -2.11
N ARG A 21 -1.05 10.09 -1.04
CA ARG A 21 -0.34 10.07 0.25
C ARG A 21 0.96 9.26 0.17
N LEU A 22 0.95 8.14 -0.52
CA LEU A 22 2.15 7.34 -0.78
C LEU A 22 3.20 8.14 -1.58
N GLN A 23 2.78 8.84 -2.65
CA GLN A 23 3.67 9.72 -3.41
C GLN A 23 4.26 10.84 -2.54
N LEU A 24 3.48 11.41 -1.63
CA LEU A 24 3.97 12.42 -0.69
C LEU A 24 5.03 11.85 0.26
N LEU A 25 4.79 10.66 0.84
CA LEU A 25 5.77 9.94 1.66
C LEU A 25 7.08 9.71 0.88
N ILE A 26 6.97 9.22 -0.36
CA ILE A 26 8.12 8.94 -1.22
C ILE A 26 8.94 10.19 -1.48
N ARG A 27 8.28 11.31 -1.78
CA ARG A 27 8.93 12.60 -2.06
C ARG A 27 9.62 13.17 -0.82
N LYS A 28 9.04 13.00 0.38
CA LYS A 28 9.61 13.51 1.63
C LYS A 28 10.77 12.66 2.15
N HIS A 29 10.77 11.36 1.88
CA HIS A 29 11.76 10.42 2.42
C HIS A 29 12.43 9.57 1.32
N PRO A 30 13.09 10.19 0.33
CA PRO A 30 13.62 9.49 -0.84
C PRO A 30 14.70 8.45 -0.51
N ILE A 31 15.51 8.68 0.52
CA ILE A 31 16.54 7.73 0.96
C ILE A 31 15.90 6.48 1.56
N LEU A 32 14.92 6.66 2.45
CA LEU A 32 14.16 5.56 3.04
C LEU A 32 13.50 4.72 1.93
N MET A 33 12.86 5.35 0.96
CA MET A 33 12.23 4.64 -0.15
C MET A 33 13.24 3.86 -0.98
N ARG A 34 14.36 4.49 -1.32
CA ARG A 34 15.40 3.84 -2.12
C ARG A 34 15.92 2.60 -1.39
N THR A 35 16.31 2.73 -0.14
CA THR A 35 16.88 1.61 0.61
C THR A 35 15.85 0.49 0.82
N THR A 36 14.63 0.83 1.27
CA THR A 36 13.60 -0.18 1.54
C THR A 36 13.15 -0.89 0.27
N LEU A 37 12.82 -0.15 -0.79
CA LEU A 37 12.37 -0.77 -2.05
C LEU A 37 13.49 -1.52 -2.76
N SER A 38 14.74 -1.02 -2.73
CA SER A 38 15.89 -1.77 -3.26
C SER A 38 16.02 -3.12 -2.55
N ASN A 39 15.95 -3.16 -1.22
CA ASN A 39 16.05 -4.43 -0.48
C ASN A 39 14.89 -5.38 -0.82
N ILE A 40 13.65 -4.87 -0.84
CA ILE A 40 12.46 -5.66 -1.17
C ILE A 40 12.55 -6.25 -2.59
N PHE A 41 12.88 -5.41 -3.58
CA PHE A 41 12.96 -5.87 -4.96
C PHE A 41 14.17 -6.77 -5.22
N THR A 42 15.30 -6.56 -4.53
CA THR A 42 16.44 -7.47 -4.62
C THR A 42 16.06 -8.86 -4.11
N MET A 43 15.34 -8.97 -2.97
CA MET A 43 14.82 -10.26 -2.49
C MET A 43 13.91 -10.94 -3.52
N ARG A 44 13.03 -10.19 -4.20
CA ARG A 44 12.16 -10.73 -5.25
C ARG A 44 12.92 -11.15 -6.51
N LEU A 45 13.93 -10.37 -6.90
CA LEU A 45 14.66 -10.58 -8.16
C LEU A 45 15.57 -11.81 -8.11
N ILE A 46 16.28 -12.02 -7.00
CA ILE A 46 17.27 -13.09 -6.87
C ILE A 46 16.72 -14.32 -6.13
N GLY A 47 15.59 -14.15 -5.43
CA GLY A 47 15.03 -15.15 -4.54
C GLY A 47 14.04 -16.10 -5.24
N ASN A 48 13.66 -17.13 -4.50
CA ASN A 48 12.65 -18.11 -4.91
C ASN A 48 11.23 -17.67 -4.47
N LYS A 49 10.23 -18.56 -4.62
CA LYS A 49 8.84 -18.30 -4.22
C LYS A 49 8.71 -17.76 -2.80
N THR A 50 9.44 -18.31 -1.83
CA THR A 50 9.42 -17.86 -0.43
C THR A 50 9.91 -16.43 -0.26
N HIS A 51 10.92 -16.01 -1.04
CA HIS A 51 11.38 -14.62 -1.02
C HIS A 51 10.38 -13.68 -1.68
N GLY A 52 9.61 -14.20 -2.65
CA GLY A 52 8.44 -13.53 -3.19
C GLY A 52 7.40 -13.22 -2.10
N ASP A 53 7.02 -14.24 -1.33
CA ASP A 53 6.08 -14.10 -0.20
C ASP A 53 6.62 -13.10 0.85
N LEU A 54 7.93 -13.15 1.16
CA LEU A 54 8.57 -12.21 2.09
C LEU A 54 8.59 -10.77 1.57
N ALA A 55 8.76 -10.56 0.25
CA ALA A 55 8.69 -9.25 -0.35
C ALA A 55 7.28 -8.64 -0.23
N GLU A 56 6.24 -9.46 -0.39
CA GLU A 56 4.83 -9.04 -0.23
C GLU A 56 4.51 -8.67 1.23
N ILE A 57 5.02 -9.46 2.19
CA ILE A 57 4.95 -9.12 3.63
C ILE A 57 5.69 -7.81 3.90
N ALA A 58 6.90 -7.65 3.37
CA ALA A 58 7.71 -6.45 3.60
C ALA A 58 7.04 -5.17 3.08
N ILE A 59 6.34 -5.23 1.93
CA ILE A 59 5.55 -4.10 1.42
C ILE A 59 4.38 -3.80 2.35
N SER A 60 3.70 -4.83 2.87
CA SER A 60 2.58 -4.64 3.79
C SER A 60 3.02 -3.99 5.10
N GLU A 61 4.11 -4.47 5.69
CA GLU A 61 4.68 -3.90 6.92
C GLU A 61 5.20 -2.48 6.71
N PHE A 62 5.81 -2.20 5.55
CA PHE A 62 6.21 -0.85 5.20
C PHE A 62 5.02 0.13 5.23
N ILE A 63 3.89 -0.25 4.63
CA ILE A 63 2.69 0.60 4.64
C ILE A 63 2.17 0.77 6.08
N ASN A 64 2.06 -0.31 6.86
CA ASN A 64 1.61 -0.26 8.26
C ASN A 64 2.49 0.64 9.12
N GLN A 65 3.80 0.65 8.87
CA GLN A 65 4.75 1.43 9.66
C GLN A 65 4.70 2.93 9.36
N TYR A 66 4.52 3.31 8.10
CA TYR A 66 4.73 4.69 7.65
C TYR A 66 3.47 5.42 7.17
N MET A 67 2.35 4.71 7.04
CA MET A 67 1.07 5.28 6.60
C MET A 67 -0.04 4.97 7.61
N TYR A 68 0.01 5.58 8.80
CA TYR A 68 -0.88 5.29 9.95
C TYR A 68 -2.39 5.39 9.66
N ASP A 69 -2.78 6.16 8.64
CA ASP A 69 -4.16 6.28 8.18
C ASP A 69 -4.65 5.04 7.42
N PHE A 70 -3.75 4.10 7.12
CA PHE A 70 -3.99 2.91 6.34
C PHE A 70 -3.45 1.66 7.05
N ARG A 71 -4.15 0.57 6.84
CA ARG A 71 -3.71 -0.77 7.19
C ARG A 71 -3.56 -1.61 5.93
N SER A 72 -2.41 -2.26 5.81
CA SER A 72 -2.10 -3.23 4.76
C SER A 72 -2.15 -4.64 5.32
N ILE A 73 -2.90 -5.51 4.64
CA ILE A 73 -2.96 -6.94 4.96
C ILE A 73 -2.50 -7.76 3.75
N HIS A 74 -1.65 -8.75 3.99
CA HIS A 74 -1.27 -9.71 2.98
C HIS A 74 -2.39 -10.74 2.81
N VAL A 75 -2.86 -10.93 1.58
CA VAL A 75 -4.04 -11.77 1.25
C VAL A 75 -3.69 -12.97 0.36
N GLY A 76 -2.44 -13.09 -0.08
CA GLY A 76 -1.98 -14.11 -1.03
C GLY A 76 -2.17 -15.57 -0.57
N LYS A 77 -2.17 -15.84 0.74
CA LYS A 77 -2.42 -17.20 1.28
C LYS A 77 -3.89 -17.55 1.48
N ASP A 78 -4.75 -16.58 1.78
CA ASP A 78 -6.16 -16.82 2.10
C ASP A 78 -7.04 -16.91 0.84
N LEU A 79 -6.69 -16.16 -0.22
CA LEU A 79 -7.41 -16.18 -1.51
C LEU A 79 -7.01 -17.36 -2.42
N TYR A 80 -5.87 -18.02 -2.19
CA TYR A 80 -5.44 -19.16 -3.02
C TYR A 80 -6.41 -20.36 -2.95
N ARG A 81 -7.24 -20.44 -1.90
CA ARG A 81 -8.29 -21.47 -1.75
C ARG A 81 -9.60 -21.13 -2.47
N ALA A 82 -9.82 -19.87 -2.84
CA ALA A 82 -11.00 -19.42 -3.56
C ALA A 82 -10.54 -18.74 -4.87
N LYS A 83 -10.37 -19.51 -5.95
CA LYS A 83 -9.87 -19.12 -7.28
C LYS A 83 -10.67 -17.98 -7.98
N SER A 84 -10.78 -16.78 -7.39
CA SER A 84 -11.48 -15.65 -8.01
C SER A 84 -10.66 -14.36 -8.11
N LYS A 85 -9.57 -14.19 -7.34
CA LYS A 85 -8.71 -13.00 -7.39
C LYS A 85 -7.25 -13.27 -7.04
N GLU A 86 -6.33 -12.69 -7.82
CA GLU A 86 -4.87 -12.71 -7.66
C GLU A 86 -4.40 -11.38 -7.04
N GLU A 87 -4.99 -11.00 -5.90
CA GLU A 87 -4.53 -9.83 -5.14
C GLU A 87 -3.60 -10.34 -4.03
N ASP A 88 -2.37 -9.81 -3.93
CA ASP A 88 -1.38 -10.21 -2.92
C ASP A 88 -1.47 -9.37 -1.64
N ILE A 89 -1.95 -8.13 -1.76
CA ILE A 89 -2.04 -7.15 -0.68
C ILE A 89 -3.35 -6.38 -0.78
N LYS A 90 -4.00 -6.14 0.35
CA LYS A 90 -5.19 -5.29 0.47
C LYS A 90 -4.92 -4.13 1.42
N ILE A 91 -5.26 -2.92 0.96
CA ILE A 91 -5.15 -1.68 1.75
C ILE A 91 -6.54 -1.28 2.25
N ILE A 92 -6.62 -0.96 3.54
CA ILE A 92 -7.83 -0.52 4.26
C ILE A 92 -7.53 0.88 4.79
N ASN A 93 -8.43 1.82 4.54
CA ASN A 93 -8.36 3.15 5.17
C ASN A 93 -9.00 3.05 6.56
N GLU A 94 -8.28 3.43 7.60
CA GLU A 94 -8.70 3.27 9.01
C GLU A 94 -9.42 4.52 9.56
N ILE A 95 -9.47 5.61 8.78
CA ILE A 95 -10.03 6.91 9.20
C ILE A 95 -11.41 7.19 8.56
N THR A 96 -11.85 6.34 7.62
CA THR A 96 -13.13 6.50 6.89
C THR A 96 -14.18 5.52 7.39
#